data_AF-A0A7H0FN45-F1
#
_entry.id   AF-A0A7H0FN45-F1
#
_cell.length_a   1.000
_cell.length_b   1.000
_cell.length_c   1.000
_cell.angle_alpha   90.00
_cell.angle_beta   90.00
_cell.angle_gamma   90.00
#
_symmetry.space_group_name_H-M   'P 1'
#
loop_
_entity.id
_entity.type
_entity.pdbx_description
1 polymer ?
#
loop_
_entity_poly.entity_id
_entity_poly.type
_entity_poly.pdbx_seq_one_letter_code
_entity_poly.pdbx_strand_id
1 'polypeptide(L)'
;MKIELNNRSAVVASVLFVLLNILVWIKYLFFYNPYHGAFDLLWTLPIGLIGAIPSMYIKHLGLKLILLVANLLSAFSFLVPWILFILAMSLG
;
A
#
# COMPACT_ATOMS: atom_id res chain seq x y z
N MET A 1 -19.47 20.11 -3.63
CA MET A 1 -18.20 20.51 -4.28
C MET A 1 -17.65 19.30 -5.03
N LYS A 2 -17.68 19.27 -6.38
CA LYS A 2 -17.04 18.20 -7.15
C LYS A 2 -15.53 18.46 -7.12
N ILE A 3 -14.76 17.59 -6.50
CA ILE A 3 -13.30 17.62 -6.60
C ILE A 3 -12.96 17.11 -8.00
N GLU A 4 -12.81 18.02 -8.96
CA GLU A 4 -12.32 17.68 -10.29
C GLU A 4 -10.80 17.51 -10.22
N LEU A 5 -10.37 16.31 -9.81
CA LEU A 5 -8.96 15.96 -9.83
C LEU A 5 -8.52 15.78 -11.29
N ASN A 6 -7.58 16.60 -11.74
CA ASN A 6 -6.97 16.44 -13.07
C ASN A 6 -6.39 15.02 -13.20
N ASN A 7 -6.64 14.36 -14.33
CA ASN A 7 -6.17 13.00 -14.61
C ASN A 7 -4.66 12.84 -14.34
N ARG A 8 -3.84 13.84 -14.71
CA ARG A 8 -2.39 13.80 -14.44
C ARG A 8 -2.10 13.80 -12.94
N SER A 9 -2.78 14.65 -12.18
CA SER A 9 -2.63 14.73 -10.73
C SER A 9 -3.12 13.45 -10.04
N ALA A 10 -4.18 12.82 -10.55
CA ALA A 10 -4.70 11.56 -10.04
C ALA A 10 -3.66 10.44 -10.19
N VAL A 11 -3.07 10.31 -11.37
CA VAL A 11 -1.99 9.35 -11.63
C VAL A 11 -0.80 9.61 -10.70
N VAL A 12 -0.33 10.86 -10.61
CA VAL A 12 0.82 11.22 -9.76
C VAL A 12 0.54 10.90 -8.29
N ALA A 13 -0.62 11.30 -7.77
CA ALA A 13 -1.02 11.02 -6.40
C ALA A 13 -1.07 9.50 -6.13
N SER A 14 -1.72 8.72 -6.99
CA SER A 14 -1.77 7.25 -6.87
C SER A 14 -0.40 6.60 -6.84
N VAL A 15 0.53 7.06 -7.69
CA VAL A 15 1.90 6.55 -7.72
C VAL A 15 2.65 6.92 -6.44
N LEU A 16 2.49 8.14 -5.93
CA LEU A 16 3.11 8.57 -4.68
C LEU A 16 2.69 7.70 -3.50
N PHE A 17 1.41 7.33 -3.39
CA PHE A 17 0.94 6.44 -2.32
C PHE A 17 1.49 5.01 -2.44
N VAL A 18 1.67 4.49 -3.67
CA VAL A 18 2.38 3.21 -3.86
C VAL A 18 3.83 3.33 -3.41
N LEU A 19 4.53 4.42 -3.77
CA LEU A 19 5.91 4.65 -3.33
C LEU A 19 6.02 4.77 -1.80
N LEU A 20 5.07 5.44 -1.14
CA LEU A 20 5.03 5.52 0.32
C LEU A 20 4.88 4.13 0.97
N ASN A 21 4.03 3.25 0.42
CA ASN A 21 3.93 1.87 0.89
C ASN A 21 5.24 1.10 0.74
N ILE A 22 5.93 1.27 -0.40
CA ILE A 22 7.24 0.68 -0.64
C ILE A 22 8.26 1.18 0.41
N LEU A 23 8.23 2.46 0.76
CA LEU A 23 9.12 3.01 1.79
C LEU A 23 8.85 2.42 3.19
N VAL A 24 7.59 2.17 3.55
CA VAL A 24 7.23 1.48 4.80
C VAL A 24 7.81 0.06 4.82
N TRP A 25 7.73 -0.65 3.70
CA TRP A 25 8.36 -1.97 3.55
C TRP A 25 9.89 -1.94 3.61
N ILE A 26 10.52 -0.97 2.94
CA ILE A 26 11.98 -0.78 3.01
C ILE A 26 12.40 -0.52 4.46
N LYS A 27 11.66 0.32 5.19
CA LYS A 27 11.91 0.56 6.62
C LYS A 27 11.85 -0.76 7.40
N TYR A 28 10.81 -1.57 7.20
CA TYR A 28 10.66 -2.86 7.88
C TYR A 28 11.78 -3.85 7.55
N LEU A 29 12.16 -3.99 6.27
CA LEU A 29 13.14 -5.00 5.83
C LEU A 29 14.58 -4.66 6.21
N PHE A 30 14.97 -3.38 6.15
CA PHE A 30 16.36 -2.95 6.36
C PHE A 30 16.61 -2.33 7.73
N PHE A 31 15.57 -1.82 8.38
CA PHE A 31 15.66 -1.14 9.69
C PHE A 31 14.72 -1.78 10.70
N TYR A 32 14.57 -3.11 10.62
CA TYR A 32 13.73 -3.89 11.53
C TYR A 32 14.11 -3.62 12.99
N ASN A 33 13.13 -3.19 13.79
CA ASN A 33 13.28 -3.04 15.22
C ASN A 33 12.50 -4.17 15.94
N PRO A 34 13.19 -5.09 16.65
CA PRO A 34 12.52 -6.21 17.31
C PRO A 34 11.52 -5.78 18.38
N TYR A 35 11.66 -4.60 18.96
CA TYR A 35 10.72 -4.07 19.96
C TYR A 35 9.37 -3.65 19.36
N HIS A 36 9.35 -3.25 18.08
CA HIS A 36 8.12 -2.87 17.37
C HIS A 36 7.59 -4.00 16.47
N GLY A 37 8.40 -5.01 16.19
CA GLY A 37 8.02 -6.14 15.33
C GLY A 37 7.52 -5.68 13.96
N ALA A 38 6.44 -6.29 13.49
CA ALA A 38 5.77 -5.92 12.23
C ALA A 38 4.73 -4.79 12.38
N PHE A 39 4.64 -4.13 13.54
CA PHE A 39 3.60 -3.13 13.80
C PHE A 39 3.69 -1.93 12.84
N ASP A 40 4.89 -1.50 12.48
CA ASP A 40 5.11 -0.40 11.53
C ASP A 40 4.50 -0.68 10.15
N LEU A 41 4.35 -1.94 9.76
CA LEU A 41 3.70 -2.31 8.49
C LEU A 41 2.19 -2.04 8.51
N LEU A 42 1.55 -1.87 9.67
CA LEU A 42 0.12 -1.50 9.73
C LEU A 42 -0.15 -0.17 9.03
N TRP A 43 0.86 0.70 8.90
CA TRP A 43 0.75 1.94 8.14
C TRP A 43 0.52 1.72 6.65
N THR A 44 0.82 0.55 6.09
CA THR A 44 0.52 0.29 4.68
C THR A 44 -0.98 0.34 4.42
N LEU A 45 -1.82 -0.08 5.38
CA LEU A 45 -3.27 -0.09 5.23
C LEU A 45 -3.85 1.30 4.95
N PRO A 46 -3.73 2.31 5.83
CA PRO A 46 -4.26 3.64 5.55
C PRO A 46 -3.59 4.29 4.34
N ILE A 47 -2.28 4.09 4.11
CA ILE A 47 -1.59 4.68 2.95
C ILE A 47 -2.14 4.10 1.64
N GLY A 48 -2.27 2.78 1.53
CA GLY A 48 -2.80 2.12 0.34
C GLY A 48 -4.29 2.43 0.11
N LEU A 49 -5.11 2.48 1.16
CA LEU A 49 -6.53 2.86 1.03
C LEU A 49 -6.69 4.31 0.58
N ILE A 50 -5.90 5.25 1.11
CA ILE A 50 -5.92 6.65 0.66
C ILE A 50 -5.42 6.74 -0.80
N GLY A 51 -4.41 5.98 -1.20
CA GLY A 51 -3.92 5.91 -2.58
C GLY A 51 -4.89 5.28 -3.58
N ALA A 52 -5.81 4.43 -3.13
CA ALA A 52 -6.88 3.89 -3.96
C ALA A 52 -7.87 4.99 -4.40
N ILE A 53 -8.10 6.01 -3.56
CA ILE A 53 -9.02 7.12 -3.84
C ILE A 53 -8.66 7.87 -5.13
N PRO A 54 -7.46 8.46 -5.30
CA PRO A 54 -7.08 9.15 -6.53
C PRO A 54 -7.09 8.21 -7.75
N SER A 55 -6.83 6.91 -7.56
CA SER A 55 -6.84 5.92 -8.65
C SER A 55 -8.20 5.81 -9.33
N MET A 56 -9.30 5.99 -8.59
CA MET A 56 -10.66 5.95 -9.15
C MET A 56 -10.96 7.08 -10.16
N TYR A 57 -10.24 8.21 -10.06
CA TYR A 57 -10.43 9.40 -10.91
C TYR A 57 -9.63 9.36 -12.23
N ILE A 58 -8.79 8.34 -12.43
CA ILE A 58 -8.00 8.19 -13.66
C ILE A 58 -8.93 7.86 -14.83
N LYS A 59 -8.76 8.51 -15.98
CA LYS A 59 -9.63 8.32 -17.15
C LYS A 59 -9.30 7.03 -17.92
N HIS A 60 -8.02 6.68 -18.02
CA HIS A 60 -7.57 5.49 -18.74
C HIS A 60 -7.85 4.22 -17.91
N LEU A 61 -8.71 3.31 -18.42
CA LEU A 61 -9.17 2.13 -17.69
C LEU A 61 -8.02 1.20 -17.25
N GLY A 62 -7.07 0.88 -18.14
CA GLY A 62 -5.94 0.02 -17.80
C GLY A 62 -5.09 0.58 -16.65
N LEU A 63 -4.61 1.82 -16.79
CA LEU A 63 -3.86 2.53 -15.76
C LEU A 63 -4.64 2.67 -14.44
N LYS A 64 -5.95 2.95 -14.50
CA LYS A 64 -6.84 2.98 -13.33
C LYS A 64 -6.77 1.66 -12.58
N LEU A 65 -7.02 0.55 -13.27
CA LEU A 65 -7.07 -0.77 -12.65
C LEU A 65 -5.71 -1.15 -12.06
N ILE A 66 -4.62 -0.93 -12.79
CA ILE A 66 -3.25 -1.21 -12.32
C ILE A 66 -2.95 -0.46 -11.02
N LEU A 67 -3.18 0.86 -11.00
CA LEU A 67 -2.85 1.69 -9.82
C LEU A 67 -3.81 1.45 -8.65
N LEU A 68 -5.07 1.16 -8.93
CA LEU A 68 -6.05 0.80 -7.90
C LEU A 68 -5.66 -0.53 -7.25
N VAL A 69 -5.41 -1.57 -8.04
CA VAL A 69 -4.99 -2.89 -7.55
C VAL A 69 -3.66 -2.80 -6.82
N ALA A 70 -2.68 -2.05 -7.34
CA ALA A 70 -1.40 -1.86 -6.67
C ALA A 70 -1.55 -1.20 -5.30
N ASN A 71 -2.39 -0.16 -5.18
CA ASN A 71 -2.66 0.49 -3.90
C ASN A 71 -3.39 -0.43 -2.91
N LEU A 72 -4.36 -1.23 -3.39
CA LEU A 72 -5.06 -2.20 -2.55
C LEU A 72 -4.16 -3.35 -2.10
N LEU A 73 -3.36 -3.93 -2.99
CA LEU A 73 -2.38 -4.96 -2.64
C LEU A 73 -1.36 -4.43 -1.63
N SER A 74 -0.90 -3.19 -1.82
CA SER A 74 -0.04 -2.52 -0.86
C SER A 74 -0.74 -2.33 0.49
N ALA A 75 -2.02 -1.94 0.49
CA ALA A 75 -2.81 -1.76 1.71
C ALA A 75 -2.85 -3.04 2.57
N PHE A 76 -3.06 -4.20 1.94
CA PHE A 76 -3.15 -5.50 2.62
C PHE A 76 -1.82 -6.24 2.74
N SER A 77 -0.73 -5.70 2.21
CA SER A 77 0.58 -6.35 2.21
C SER A 77 1.10 -6.64 3.62
N PHE A 78 0.74 -5.84 4.63
CA PHE A 78 1.13 -6.09 6.03
C PHE A 78 0.70 -7.46 6.55
N LEU A 79 -0.31 -8.11 5.95
CA LEU A 79 -0.77 -9.45 6.34
C LEU A 79 0.26 -10.54 6.06
N VAL A 80 1.16 -10.32 5.09
CA VAL A 80 2.16 -11.31 4.66
C VAL A 80 3.01 -11.81 5.83
N PRO A 81 3.70 -10.97 6.63
CA PRO A 81 4.51 -11.44 7.75
C PRO A 81 3.67 -12.15 8.83
N TRP A 82 2.41 -11.77 9.04
CA TRP A 82 1.54 -12.47 10.00
C TRP A 82 1.17 -13.86 9.52
N ILE A 83 0.83 -14.02 8.24
CA ILE A 83 0.55 -15.32 7.64
C ILE A 83 1.80 -16.22 7.72
N LEU A 84 2.97 -15.68 7.38
CA LEU A 84 4.24 -16.42 7.47
C LEU A 84 4.56 -16.84 8.91
N PHE A 85 4.30 -15.98 9.90
CA PHE A 85 4.50 -16.29 11.30
C PHE A 85 3.59 -17.43 11.76
N ILE A 86 2.30 -17.39 11.44
CA ILE A 86 1.34 -18.46 11.79
C ILE A 86 1.78 -19.79 11.17
N LEU A 87 2.19 -19.78 9.89
CA LEU A 87 2.67 -20.98 9.21
C LEU A 87 3.92 -21.55 9.89
N ALA A 88 4.88 -20.70 10.26
CA ALA A 88 6.08 -21.13 10.97
C ALA A 88 5.78 -21.77 12.33
N MET A 89 4.82 -21.22 13.09
CA MET A 89 4.39 -21.80 14.37
C MET A 89 3.64 -23.13 14.21
N SER A 90 2.94 -23.34 13.09
CA SER A 90 2.18 -24.58 12.86
C SER A 90 3.06 -25.77 12.44
N LEU A 91 4.29 -25.51 11.98
CA LEU A 91 5.23 -26.50 11.46
C LEU A 91 6.30 -26.92 12.47
N GLY A 92 6.44 -26.20 13.58
CA GLY A 92 7.39 -26.48 14.66
C GLY A 92 6.74 -27.16 15.84
#